data_AF-A0A4Y2D3A9-F1
#
_entry.id   AF-A0A4Y2D3A9-F1
#
_cell.length_a   1.000
_cell.length_b   1.000
_cell.length_c   1.000
_cell.angle_alpha   90.00
_cell.angle_beta   90.00
_cell.angle_gamma   90.00
#
_symmetry.space_group_name_H-M   'P 1'
#
loop_
_entity.id
_entity.type
_entity.pdbx_description
1 polymer ?
#
loop_
_entity_poly.entity_id
_entity_poly.type
_entity_poly.pdbx_seq_one_letter_code
_entity_poly.pdbx_strand_id
1 'polypeptide(L)'
;MRELKLRNDKKTVHCGRLISKLASPVQKAFCVLEFNKCHSVITVQRRFRQRYNQEPPNANNIRRWHRMFEETGCLCKGKTNGRPRVSAQNVERIRRTYERSPRKSTYEGSRELQMPQKTAWRVLRKRLKMKPYLIKLVPQLKQEDYGKRMNYATFMQESIEDETMADRLIFSDESTFHISGKVNRYNSRIWGTEKPSTVIEHERDSTKVNVF
;
A
#
# COMPACT_ATOMS: atom_id res chain seq x y z
N MET A 1 -43.78 16.40 -10.57
CA MET A 1 -42.82 15.45 -11.19
C MET A 1 -41.79 16.25 -11.99
N ARG A 2 -40.57 16.39 -11.46
CA ARG A 2 -39.44 17.05 -12.14
C ARG A 2 -38.22 16.14 -11.97
N GLU A 3 -37.76 15.54 -13.08
CA GLU A 3 -36.54 14.75 -13.14
C GLU A 3 -35.32 15.66 -13.07
N LEU A 4 -34.48 15.48 -12.04
CA LEU A 4 -33.14 16.07 -11.96
C LEU A 4 -32.14 15.10 -12.61
N LYS A 5 -31.79 15.33 -13.88
CA LYS A 5 -30.63 14.69 -14.52
C LYS A 5 -29.35 15.40 -14.07
N LEU A 6 -28.61 14.75 -13.17
CA LEU A 6 -27.24 15.12 -12.83
C LEU A 6 -26.31 14.88 -14.04
N ARG A 7 -25.86 15.98 -14.67
CA ARG A 7 -24.71 15.98 -15.60
C ARG A 7 -23.45 15.70 -14.80
N ASN A 8 -22.84 14.54 -15.02
CA ASN A 8 -21.47 14.26 -14.56
C ASN A 8 -20.49 14.66 -15.67
N ASP A 9 -20.01 15.90 -15.62
CA ASP A 9 -18.89 16.37 -16.43
C ASP A 9 -17.57 15.76 -15.93
N LYS A 10 -17.16 14.65 -16.54
CA LYS A 10 -15.79 14.16 -16.42
C LYS A 10 -14.92 14.86 -17.45
N LYS A 11 -14.31 15.98 -17.06
CA LYS A 11 -13.19 16.59 -17.80
C LYS A 11 -11.97 15.67 -17.72
N THR A 12 -11.72 14.89 -18.77
CA THR A 12 -10.48 14.13 -18.94
C THR A 12 -9.34 15.06 -19.37
N VAL A 13 -8.40 15.26 -18.47
CA VAL A 13 -7.12 15.94 -18.73
C VAL A 13 -6.36 15.17 -19.82
N HIS A 14 -6.09 15.85 -20.93
CA HIS A 14 -5.30 15.31 -22.05
C HIS A 14 -3.81 15.29 -21.67
N CYS A 15 -3.24 14.08 -21.56
CA CYS A 15 -1.80 13.87 -21.63
C CYS A 15 -1.51 13.08 -22.90
N GLY A 16 -0.77 13.68 -23.83
CA GLY A 16 -0.51 13.19 -25.17
C GLY A 16 0.25 11.87 -25.21
N ARG A 17 -0.50 10.80 -25.42
CA ARG A 17 -0.11 9.64 -26.23
C ARG A 17 -1.36 9.23 -26.99
N LEU A 18 -1.28 9.19 -28.32
CA LEU A 18 -2.31 8.60 -29.16
C LEU A 18 -2.47 7.13 -28.74
N ILE A 19 -3.39 6.87 -27.81
CA ILE A 19 -3.85 5.53 -27.50
C ILE A 19 -4.61 5.10 -28.75
N SER A 20 -3.96 4.31 -29.62
CA SER A 20 -4.65 3.60 -30.70
C SER A 20 -5.86 2.90 -30.08
N LYS A 21 -7.08 3.36 -30.41
CA LYS A 21 -8.32 2.75 -29.92
C LYS A 21 -8.23 1.24 -30.20
N LEU A 22 -8.24 0.43 -29.14
CA LEU A 22 -8.26 -1.02 -29.29
C LEU A 22 -9.56 -1.42 -29.99
N ALA A 23 -9.44 -2.09 -31.14
CA ALA A 23 -10.61 -2.66 -31.81
C ALA A 23 -11.33 -3.64 -30.85
N SER A 24 -12.66 -3.56 -30.82
CA SER A 24 -13.49 -4.45 -30.00
C SER A 24 -13.36 -5.90 -30.47
N PRO A 25 -13.68 -6.91 -29.64
CA PRO A 25 -13.64 -8.32 -30.04
C PRO A 25 -14.46 -8.60 -31.31
N VAL A 26 -15.63 -7.95 -31.44
CA VAL A 26 -16.51 -8.04 -32.61
C VAL A 26 -15.83 -7.45 -33.85
N GLN A 27 -15.20 -6.29 -33.71
CA GLN A 27 -14.46 -5.65 -34.79
C GLN A 27 -13.27 -6.48 -35.27
N LYS A 28 -12.55 -7.14 -34.35
CA LYS A 28 -11.46 -8.06 -34.70
C LYS A 28 -11.98 -9.28 -35.45
N ALA A 29 -13.07 -9.89 -34.97
CA ALA A 29 -13.69 -11.04 -35.63
C ALA A 29 -14.15 -10.69 -37.04
N PHE A 30 -14.79 -9.52 -37.22
CA PHE A 30 -15.14 -9.02 -38.54
C PHE A 30 -13.93 -8.90 -39.47
N CYS A 31 -12.83 -8.30 -38.99
CA CYS A 31 -11.61 -8.15 -39.80
C CYS A 31 -11.03 -9.50 -40.22
N VAL A 32 -11.03 -10.50 -39.34
CA VAL A 32 -10.53 -11.85 -39.65
C VAL A 32 -11.41 -12.54 -40.67
N LEU A 33 -12.74 -12.52 -40.47
CA LEU A 33 -13.70 -13.14 -41.40
C LEU A 33 -13.65 -12.50 -42.79
N GLU A 34 -13.54 -11.19 -42.87
CA GLU A 34 -13.44 -10.48 -44.15
C GLU A 34 -12.08 -10.70 -44.81
N PHE A 35 -10.99 -10.75 -44.03
CA PHE A 35 -9.66 -11.02 -44.57
C PHE A 35 -9.57 -12.43 -45.16
N ASN A 36 -10.17 -13.43 -44.51
CA ASN A 36 -10.24 -14.80 -45.02
C ASN A 36 -10.98 -14.91 -46.37
N LYS A 37 -11.95 -14.02 -46.65
CA LYS A 37 -12.70 -14.02 -47.92
C LYS A 37 -11.94 -13.39 -49.07
N CYS A 38 -11.16 -12.34 -48.83
CA CYS A 38 -10.62 -11.48 -49.89
C CYS A 38 -9.10 -11.41 -49.93
N HIS A 39 -8.40 -11.92 -48.91
CA HIS A 39 -6.95 -11.85 -48.71
C HIS A 39 -6.31 -10.46 -48.92
N SER A 40 -7.13 -9.39 -48.92
CA SER A 40 -6.73 -8.02 -49.20
C SER A 40 -7.04 -7.12 -48.02
N VAL A 41 -6.00 -6.60 -47.39
CA VAL A 41 -6.11 -5.68 -46.26
C VAL A 41 -6.90 -4.42 -46.65
N ILE A 42 -6.66 -3.88 -47.86
CA ILE A 42 -7.31 -2.65 -48.34
C ILE A 42 -8.83 -2.85 -48.42
N THR A 43 -9.27 -4.01 -48.93
CA THR A 43 -10.68 -4.37 -49.01
C THR A 43 -11.31 -4.51 -47.63
N VAL A 44 -10.61 -5.15 -46.68
CA VAL A 44 -11.08 -5.28 -45.29
C VAL A 44 -11.21 -3.91 -44.62
N GLN A 45 -10.22 -3.03 -44.78
CA GLN A 45 -10.25 -1.67 -44.23
C GLN A 45 -11.39 -0.84 -44.82
N ARG A 46 -11.66 -0.95 -46.14
CA ARG A 46 -12.79 -0.30 -46.80
C ARG A 46 -14.13 -0.79 -46.26
N ARG A 47 -14.32 -2.11 -46.16
CA ARG A 47 -15.54 -2.72 -45.59
C ARG A 47 -15.72 -2.39 -44.11
N PHE A 48 -14.62 -2.27 -43.37
CA PHE A 48 -14.64 -1.84 -41.97
C PHE A 48 -15.17 -0.42 -41.82
N ARG A 49 -14.69 0.51 -42.64
CA ARG A 49 -15.21 1.90 -42.67
C ARG A 49 -16.70 1.93 -42.99
N GLN A 50 -17.14 1.18 -44.00
CA GLN A 50 -18.55 1.09 -44.39
C GLN A 50 -19.45 0.57 -43.25
N ARG A 51 -18.99 -0.44 -42.51
CA ARG A 51 -19.79 -1.08 -41.47
C ARG A 51 -19.80 -0.32 -40.14
N TYR A 52 -18.66 0.22 -39.72
CA TYR A 52 -18.48 0.80 -38.38
C TYR A 52 -18.34 2.33 -38.37
N ASN A 53 -18.20 2.97 -39.53
CA ASN A 53 -17.93 4.40 -39.67
C ASN A 53 -16.79 4.90 -38.76
N GLN A 54 -15.72 4.10 -38.66
CA GLN A 54 -14.55 4.32 -37.82
C GLN A 54 -13.28 4.11 -38.63
N GLU A 55 -12.18 4.75 -38.18
CA GLU A 55 -10.87 4.50 -38.75
C GLU A 55 -10.50 3.02 -38.61
N PRO A 56 -10.09 2.37 -39.71
CA PRO A 56 -9.88 0.94 -39.72
C PRO A 56 -8.57 0.56 -39.01
N PRO A 57 -8.48 -0.67 -38.46
CA PRO A 57 -7.25 -1.14 -37.85
C PRO A 57 -6.07 -1.15 -38.84
N ASN A 58 -4.86 -0.93 -38.31
CA ASN A 58 -3.62 -1.02 -39.10
C ASN A 58 -3.49 -2.39 -39.78
N ALA A 59 -2.98 -2.40 -41.02
CA ALA A 59 -2.70 -3.60 -41.80
C ALA A 59 -1.98 -4.72 -41.03
N ASN A 60 -0.97 -4.36 -40.24
CA ASN A 60 -0.20 -5.32 -39.44
C ASN A 60 -1.06 -5.96 -38.34
N ASN A 61 -2.00 -5.22 -37.76
CA ASN A 61 -2.92 -5.77 -36.77
C ASN A 61 -3.92 -6.74 -37.41
N ILE A 62 -4.43 -6.43 -38.62
CA ILE A 62 -5.37 -7.31 -39.35
C ILE A 62 -4.68 -8.64 -39.68
N ARG A 63 -3.47 -8.60 -40.26
CA ARG A 63 -2.69 -9.81 -40.55
C ARG A 63 -2.34 -10.59 -39.29
N ARG A 64 -1.95 -9.89 -38.21
CA ARG A 64 -1.67 -10.51 -36.91
C ARG A 64 -2.88 -11.22 -36.32
N TRP A 65 -4.07 -10.61 -36.37
CA TRP A 65 -5.28 -11.24 -35.85
C TRP A 65 -5.69 -12.45 -36.68
N HIS A 66 -5.54 -12.41 -38.01
CA HIS A 66 -5.79 -13.56 -38.87
C HIS A 66 -4.88 -14.73 -38.50
N ARG A 67 -3.55 -14.49 -38.48
CA ARG A 67 -2.58 -15.51 -38.11
C ARG A 67 -2.83 -16.07 -36.71
N MET A 68 -3.11 -15.19 -35.74
CA MET A 68 -3.41 -15.62 -34.38
C MET A 68 -4.68 -16.48 -34.31
N PHE A 69 -5.68 -16.18 -35.13
CA PHE A 69 -6.90 -16.99 -35.24
C PHE A 69 -6.65 -18.34 -35.91
N GLU A 70 -5.86 -18.39 -36.98
CA GLU A 70 -5.47 -19.65 -37.64
C GLU A 70 -4.66 -20.56 -36.72
N GLU A 71 -3.68 -20.00 -35.98
CA GLU A 71 -2.79 -20.76 -35.12
C GLU A 71 -3.44 -21.21 -33.79
N THR A 72 -4.30 -20.38 -33.19
CA THR A 72 -4.80 -20.62 -31.81
C THR A 72 -6.32 -20.67 -31.68
N GLY A 73 -7.07 -20.39 -32.75
CA GLY A 73 -8.54 -20.29 -32.71
C GLY A 73 -9.08 -19.12 -31.87
N CYS A 74 -8.20 -18.25 -31.35
CA CYS A 74 -8.56 -17.28 -30.32
C CYS A 74 -8.10 -15.86 -30.68
N LEU A 75 -8.98 -14.86 -30.49
CA LEU A 75 -8.68 -13.44 -30.64
C LEU A 75 -8.45 -12.69 -29.32
N CYS A 76 -8.42 -13.43 -28.21
CA CYS A 76 -8.21 -12.87 -26.88
C CYS A 76 -6.75 -12.45 -26.69
N LYS A 77 -6.54 -11.39 -25.93
CA LYS A 77 -5.19 -11.02 -25.49
C LYS A 77 -4.71 -12.10 -24.52
N GLY A 78 -3.59 -12.75 -24.83
CA GLY A 78 -2.96 -13.72 -23.93
C GLY A 78 -2.61 -13.11 -22.57
N LYS A 79 -2.48 -13.97 -21.55
CA LYS A 79 -2.02 -13.57 -20.22
C LYS A 79 -0.64 -12.93 -20.36
N THR A 80 -0.52 -11.68 -19.92
CA THR A 80 0.79 -11.04 -19.80
C THR A 80 1.43 -11.49 -18.49
N ASN A 81 2.72 -11.81 -18.51
CA ASN A 81 3.48 -12.24 -17.32
C ASN A 81 3.59 -11.18 -16.21
N GLY A 82 3.01 -9.99 -16.42
CA GLY A 82 2.94 -8.92 -15.44
C GLY A 82 4.32 -8.34 -15.11
N ARG A 83 4.38 -7.54 -14.05
CA ARG A 83 5.66 -7.02 -13.55
C ARG A 83 6.48 -8.17 -12.96
N PRO A 84 7.79 -8.30 -13.30
CA PRO A 84 8.66 -9.31 -12.71
C PRO A 84 8.62 -9.27 -11.18
N ARG A 85 8.55 -10.46 -10.57
CA ARG A 85 8.59 -10.62 -9.12
C ARG A 85 10.03 -10.44 -8.63
N VAL A 86 10.18 -9.99 -7.38
CA VAL A 86 11.48 -10.06 -6.69
C VAL A 86 11.92 -11.53 -6.63
N SER A 87 13.18 -11.81 -6.94
CA SER A 87 13.74 -13.16 -6.93
C SER A 87 13.68 -13.79 -5.53
N ALA A 88 13.56 -15.12 -5.47
CA ALA A 88 13.51 -15.85 -4.20
C ALA A 88 14.76 -15.60 -3.34
N GLN A 89 15.94 -15.52 -3.98
CA GLN A 89 17.20 -15.18 -3.32
C GLN A 89 17.16 -13.82 -2.62
N ASN A 90 16.58 -12.80 -3.26
CA ASN A 90 16.47 -11.47 -2.64
C ASN A 90 15.42 -11.43 -1.53
N VAL A 91 14.34 -12.21 -1.64
CA VAL A 91 13.37 -12.37 -0.54
C VAL A 91 14.05 -12.99 0.68
N GLU A 92 14.89 -14.00 0.46
CA GLU A 92 15.64 -14.68 1.50
C GLU A 92 16.70 -13.78 2.15
N ARG A 93 17.41 -12.97 1.36
CA ARG A 93 18.33 -11.93 1.89
C ARG A 93 17.61 -10.93 2.80
N ILE A 94 16.43 -10.47 2.38
CA ILE A 94 15.59 -9.60 3.20
C ILE A 94 15.18 -10.31 4.49
N ARG A 95 14.73 -11.56 4.41
CA ARG A 95 14.32 -12.36 5.58
C ARG A 95 15.44 -12.42 6.62
N ARG A 96 16.63 -12.89 6.24
CA ARG A 96 17.79 -13.02 7.14
C ARG A 96 18.18 -11.69 7.78
N THR A 97 18.13 -10.60 7.03
CA THR A 97 18.50 -9.26 7.52
C THR A 97 17.60 -8.79 8.66
N TYR A 98 16.28 -9.03 8.54
CA TYR A 98 15.30 -8.59 9.54
C TYR A 98 15.09 -9.61 10.65
N GLU A 99 15.40 -10.89 10.44
CA GLU A 99 15.51 -11.86 11.54
C GLU A 99 16.72 -11.58 12.43
N ARG A 100 17.88 -11.25 11.83
CA ARG A 100 19.08 -10.85 12.58
C ARG A 100 18.88 -9.54 13.33
N SER A 101 18.16 -8.58 12.76
CA SER A 101 17.94 -7.27 13.35
C SER A 101 16.50 -6.77 13.13
N PRO A 102 15.53 -7.24 13.95
CA PRO A 102 14.11 -6.89 13.81
C PRO A 102 13.80 -5.40 13.90
N ARG A 103 14.63 -4.63 14.61
CA ARG A 103 14.46 -3.18 14.81
C ARG A 103 14.97 -2.32 13.66
N LYS A 104 15.60 -2.94 12.66
CA LYS A 104 16.23 -2.24 11.54
C LYS A 104 15.18 -1.46 10.75
N SER A 105 15.50 -0.22 10.42
CA SER A 105 14.58 0.58 9.61
C SER A 105 14.57 0.09 8.15
N THR A 106 13.47 0.34 7.46
CA THR A 106 13.38 -0.01 6.02
C THR A 106 14.37 0.75 5.14
N TYR A 107 14.81 1.93 5.57
CA TYR A 107 15.85 2.70 4.90
C TYR A 107 17.26 2.13 5.14
N GLU A 108 17.56 1.69 6.36
CA GLU A 108 18.82 1.00 6.64
C GLU A 108 18.90 -0.32 5.89
N GLY A 109 17.85 -1.15 5.97
CA GLY A 109 17.81 -2.40 5.20
C GLY A 109 17.89 -2.17 3.69
N SER A 110 17.35 -1.05 3.18
CA SER A 110 17.49 -0.64 1.79
C SER A 110 18.95 -0.37 1.40
N ARG A 111 19.68 0.37 2.24
CA ARG A 111 21.10 0.69 2.04
C ARG A 111 21.97 -0.56 2.10
N GLU A 112 21.77 -1.40 3.10
CA GLU A 112 22.51 -2.65 3.31
C GLU A 112 22.28 -3.68 2.19
N LEU A 113 21.03 -3.82 1.74
CA LEU A 113 20.69 -4.78 0.69
C LEU A 113 20.93 -4.23 -0.72
N GLN A 114 21.23 -2.93 -0.85
CA GLN A 114 21.32 -2.20 -2.12
C GLN A 114 20.05 -2.36 -2.98
N MET A 115 18.89 -2.21 -2.33
CA MET A 115 17.58 -2.34 -2.97
C MET A 115 16.71 -1.13 -2.66
N PRO A 116 15.78 -0.73 -3.55
CA PRO A 116 14.84 0.34 -3.22
C PRO A 116 14.02 0.04 -1.96
N GLN A 117 13.88 1.01 -1.05
CA GLN A 117 13.15 0.87 0.21
C GLN A 117 11.73 0.30 0.01
N LYS A 118 11.00 0.76 -1.02
CA LYS A 118 9.65 0.26 -1.34
C LYS A 118 9.62 -1.22 -1.71
N THR A 119 10.74 -1.77 -2.21
CA THR A 119 10.86 -3.20 -2.52
C THR A 119 11.02 -4.00 -1.23
N ALA A 120 11.95 -3.59 -0.35
CA ALA A 120 12.12 -4.21 0.96
C ALA A 120 10.80 -4.19 1.77
N TRP A 121 10.14 -3.04 1.84
CA TRP A 121 8.85 -2.90 2.52
C TRP A 121 7.75 -3.82 1.94
N ARG A 122 7.65 -3.91 0.61
CA ARG A 122 6.67 -4.78 -0.05
C ARG A 122 6.96 -6.26 0.22
N VAL A 123 8.22 -6.67 0.21
CA VAL A 123 8.62 -8.05 0.52
C VAL A 123 8.28 -8.39 1.96
N LEU A 124 8.66 -7.53 2.93
CA LEU A 124 8.33 -7.71 4.35
C LEU A 124 6.82 -7.91 4.55
N ARG A 125 6.00 -7.01 4.00
CA ARG A 125 4.53 -7.03 4.22
C ARG A 125 3.79 -8.10 3.43
N LYS A 126 4.15 -8.33 2.17
CA LYS A 126 3.34 -9.16 1.25
C LYS A 126 3.88 -10.58 1.08
N ARG A 127 5.20 -10.77 1.19
CA ARG A 127 5.85 -12.08 1.04
C ARG A 127 6.14 -12.72 2.40
N LEU A 128 6.84 -12.01 3.28
CA LEU A 128 7.24 -12.52 4.60
C LEU A 128 6.14 -12.35 5.67
N LYS A 129 5.08 -11.60 5.36
CA LYS A 129 3.94 -11.34 6.25
C LYS A 129 4.31 -10.69 7.59
N MET A 130 5.49 -10.07 7.67
CA MET A 130 5.92 -9.32 8.83
C MET A 130 5.15 -8.02 8.95
N LYS A 131 4.80 -7.65 10.19
CA LYS A 131 4.15 -6.41 10.55
C LYS A 131 5.15 -5.53 11.32
N PRO A 132 5.11 -4.20 11.09
CA PRO A 132 5.83 -3.27 11.95
C PRO A 132 5.04 -3.06 13.24
N TYR A 133 5.65 -3.36 14.38
CA TYR A 133 5.12 -3.07 15.69
C TYR A 133 5.77 -1.80 16.24
N LEU A 134 4.95 -0.85 16.68
CA LEU A 134 5.42 0.38 17.30
C LEU A 134 5.89 0.11 18.72
N ILE A 135 7.04 0.67 19.09
CA ILE A 135 7.53 0.59 20.47
C ILE A 135 6.67 1.51 21.34
N LYS A 136 6.00 0.94 22.34
CA LYS A 136 5.27 1.70 23.35
C LYS A 136 6.15 1.85 24.58
N LEU A 137 6.35 3.07 25.03
CA LEU A 137 6.95 3.32 26.33
C LEU A 137 5.83 3.39 27.37
N VAL A 138 5.91 2.54 28.38
CA VAL A 138 4.92 2.48 29.47
C VAL A 138 5.70 2.63 30.78
N PRO A 139 5.21 3.41 31.76
CA PRO A 139 5.79 3.42 33.10
C PRO A 139 5.84 2.00 33.68
N GLN A 140 6.94 1.65 34.35
CA GLN A 140 7.03 0.41 35.09
C GLN A 140 6.13 0.50 36.32
N LEU A 141 5.34 -0.55 36.57
CA LEU A 141 4.50 -0.66 37.76
C LEU A 141 5.02 -1.77 38.65
N LYS A 142 5.13 -1.49 39.94
CA LYS A 142 5.43 -2.48 40.97
C LYS A 142 4.14 -3.16 41.42
N GLN A 143 4.24 -4.34 42.02
CA GLN A 143 3.07 -5.10 42.49
C GLN A 143 2.21 -4.29 43.48
N GLU A 144 2.85 -3.47 44.32
CA GLU A 144 2.19 -2.60 45.29
C GLU A 144 1.39 -1.46 44.64
N ASP A 145 1.78 -1.02 43.43
CA ASP A 145 1.13 0.10 42.75
C ASP A 145 -0.26 -0.27 42.26
N TYR A 146 -0.51 -1.54 41.95
CA TYR A 146 -1.79 -1.99 41.41
C TYR A 146 -2.94 -1.72 42.41
N GLY A 147 -2.75 -2.06 43.68
CA GLY A 147 -3.75 -1.80 44.73
C GLY A 147 -3.98 -0.30 44.94
N LYS A 148 -2.90 0.47 45.08
CA LYS A 148 -2.97 1.93 45.27
C LYS A 148 -3.69 2.63 44.11
N ARG A 149 -3.36 2.24 42.87
CA ARG A 149 -3.98 2.80 41.66
C ARG A 149 -5.44 2.42 41.54
N MET A 150 -5.81 1.18 41.87
CA MET A 150 -7.21 0.75 41.84
C MET A 150 -8.02 1.52 42.88
N ASN A 151 -7.55 1.60 44.13
CA ASN A 151 -8.24 2.32 45.19
C ASN A 151 -8.43 3.80 44.85
N TYR A 152 -7.39 4.46 44.31
CA TYR A 152 -7.51 5.85 43.87
C TYR A 152 -8.49 6.01 42.70
N ALA A 153 -8.48 5.09 41.73
CA ALA A 153 -9.43 5.13 40.62
C ALA A 153 -10.87 4.97 41.09
N THR A 154 -11.14 4.03 42.01
CA THR A 154 -12.46 3.85 42.63
C THR A 154 -12.88 5.09 43.40
N PHE A 155 -12.00 5.61 44.26
CA PHE A 155 -12.25 6.84 45.02
C PHE A 155 -12.58 8.03 44.09
N MET A 156 -11.80 8.22 43.03
CA MET A 156 -12.06 9.29 42.06
C MET A 156 -13.36 9.07 41.30
N GLN A 157 -13.70 7.82 40.97
CA GLN A 157 -14.96 7.49 40.30
C GLN A 157 -16.18 7.85 41.17
N GLU A 158 -16.16 7.48 42.45
CA GLU A 158 -17.22 7.84 43.41
C GLU A 158 -17.26 9.35 43.66
N SER A 159 -16.09 10.00 43.78
CA SER A 159 -16.01 11.44 44.04
C SER A 159 -16.49 12.30 42.87
N ILE A 160 -16.46 11.79 41.64
CA ILE A 160 -16.96 12.50 40.44
C ILE A 160 -18.50 12.47 40.36
N GLU A 161 -19.18 11.62 41.14
CA GLU A 161 -20.65 11.66 41.25
C GLU A 161 -21.14 12.90 42.00
N ASP A 162 -20.28 13.53 42.82
CA ASP A 162 -20.53 14.86 43.37
C ASP A 162 -20.28 15.94 42.30
N GLU A 163 -21.35 16.60 41.85
CA GLU A 163 -21.33 17.65 40.82
C GLU A 163 -20.35 18.80 41.15
N THR A 164 -20.04 19.03 42.44
CA THR A 164 -19.15 20.12 42.87
C THR A 164 -17.67 19.77 42.88
N MET A 165 -17.33 18.47 42.78
CA MET A 165 -15.96 18.01 42.89
C MET A 165 -15.11 18.39 41.67
N ALA A 166 -15.69 18.33 40.46
CA ALA A 166 -15.00 18.68 39.23
C ALA A 166 -14.59 20.16 39.19
N ASP A 167 -15.44 21.05 39.70
CA ASP A 167 -15.21 22.51 39.70
C ASP A 167 -14.11 22.94 40.69
N ARG A 168 -13.79 22.12 41.69
CA ARG A 168 -12.74 22.39 42.68
C ARG A 168 -11.40 21.75 42.33
N LEU A 169 -11.37 20.87 41.33
CA LEU A 169 -10.20 20.08 40.99
C LEU A 169 -9.26 20.86 40.08
N ILE A 170 -8.05 21.13 40.58
CA ILE A 170 -6.99 21.80 39.83
C ILE A 170 -5.81 20.85 39.70
N PHE A 171 -5.40 20.58 38.46
CA PHE A 171 -4.20 19.80 38.16
C PHE A 171 -3.05 20.70 37.78
N SER A 172 -1.86 20.38 38.30
CA SER A 172 -0.59 20.89 37.79
C SER A 172 0.33 19.69 37.52
N ASP A 173 1.20 19.82 36.52
CA ASP A 173 2.19 18.81 36.18
C ASP A 173 3.49 19.51 35.76
N GLU A 174 4.62 18.85 35.99
CA GLU A 174 5.94 19.33 35.59
C GLU A 174 6.42 18.51 34.41
N SER A 175 6.76 19.18 33.30
CA SER A 175 7.21 18.50 32.09
C SER A 175 8.74 18.39 32.07
N THR A 176 9.25 17.17 32.06
CA THR A 176 10.69 16.87 31.92
C THR A 176 11.07 16.59 30.46
N PHE A 177 11.97 17.39 29.89
CA PHE A 177 12.56 17.16 28.57
C PHE A 177 13.97 16.60 28.71
N HIS A 178 14.22 15.45 28.10
CA HIS A 178 15.54 14.82 28.07
C HIS A 178 16.29 15.21 26.80
N ILE A 179 17.57 15.58 26.94
CA ILE A 179 18.44 15.92 25.80
C ILE A 179 18.86 14.66 25.03
N SER A 180 18.85 13.48 25.66
CA SER A 180 19.20 12.24 24.98
C SER A 180 18.05 11.71 24.11
N GLY A 181 18.22 11.80 22.79
CA GLY A 181 17.28 11.28 21.79
C GLY A 181 17.35 9.76 21.58
N LYS A 182 17.71 8.98 22.60
CA LYS A 182 18.07 7.54 22.47
C LYS A 182 16.99 6.67 21.84
N VAL A 183 15.71 7.05 21.92
CA VAL A 183 14.60 6.33 21.28
C VAL A 183 13.64 7.30 20.58
N ASN A 184 13.77 7.43 19.26
CA ASN A 184 12.75 8.08 18.46
C ASN A 184 11.54 7.15 18.33
N ARG A 185 10.56 7.28 19.24
CA ARG A 185 9.36 6.43 19.32
C ARG A 185 8.53 6.44 18.04
N TYR A 186 8.54 7.53 17.29
CA TYR A 186 7.78 7.68 16.05
C TYR A 186 8.36 6.85 14.90
N ASN A 187 9.68 6.68 14.88
CA ASN A 187 10.39 5.97 13.81
C ASN A 187 10.84 4.55 14.21
N SER A 188 10.88 4.24 15.51
CA SER A 188 11.33 2.93 16.00
C SER A 188 10.24 1.88 15.85
N ARG A 189 10.50 0.88 15.01
CA ARG A 189 9.58 -0.22 14.72
C ARG A 189 10.30 -1.55 14.84
N ILE A 190 9.60 -2.54 15.38
CA ILE A 190 10.07 -3.92 15.42
C ILE A 190 9.31 -4.70 14.35
N TRP A 191 10.01 -5.27 13.40
CA TRP A 191 9.42 -6.15 12.39
C TRP A 191 9.30 -7.56 12.94
N GLY A 192 8.09 -8.12 12.89
CA GLY A 192 7.86 -9.50 13.32
C GLY A 192 6.61 -10.08 12.67
N THR A 193 6.51 -11.40 12.62
CA THR A 193 5.26 -12.10 12.28
C THR A 193 4.24 -12.00 13.42
N GLU A 194 4.74 -12.00 14.65
CA GLU A 194 3.98 -11.91 15.89
C GLU A 194 4.37 -10.66 16.69
N LYS A 195 3.51 -10.28 17.64
CA LYS A 195 3.75 -9.13 18.49
C LYS A 195 4.91 -9.45 19.44
N PRO A 196 6.01 -8.67 19.44
CA PRO A 196 7.11 -8.90 20.35
C PRO A 196 6.66 -8.71 21.80
N SER A 197 6.97 -9.67 22.67
CA SER A 197 6.72 -9.64 24.11
C SER A 197 7.83 -8.97 24.91
N THR A 198 8.92 -8.56 24.26
CA THR A 198 10.11 -8.06 24.92
C THR A 198 9.86 -6.69 25.54
N VAL A 199 9.98 -6.61 26.87
CA VAL A 199 10.09 -5.35 27.61
C VAL A 199 11.57 -4.98 27.63
N ILE A 200 11.88 -3.73 27.31
CA ILE A 200 13.24 -3.20 27.38
C ILE A 200 13.19 -2.12 28.43
N GLU A 201 13.96 -2.30 29.50
CA GLU A 201 14.11 -1.24 30.50
C GLU A 201 14.90 -0.08 29.90
N HIS A 202 14.40 1.13 30.15
CA HIS A 202 15.03 2.35 29.68
C HIS A 202 15.28 3.26 30.89
N GLU A 203 16.53 3.28 31.31
CA GLU A 203 17.02 4.18 32.36
C GLU A 203 16.99 5.63 31.86
N ARG A 204 16.36 6.52 32.63
CA ARG A 204 16.13 7.93 32.27
C ARG A 204 17.22 8.86 32.80
N ASP A 205 18.46 8.39 32.90
CA ASP A 205 19.56 9.12 33.55
C ASP A 205 20.30 10.09 32.61
N SER A 206 19.57 10.66 31.64
CA SER A 206 20.15 11.69 30.78
C SER A 206 19.87 13.08 31.29
N THR A 207 20.78 14.01 31.01
CA THR A 207 20.62 15.44 31.28
C THR A 207 19.24 15.89 30.84
N LYS A 208 18.53 16.50 31.80
CA LYS A 208 17.12 16.86 31.67
C LYS A 208 16.91 18.32 32.02
N VAL A 209 15.95 18.94 31.35
CA VAL A 209 15.44 20.27 31.66
C VAL A 209 14.00 20.10 32.08
N ASN A 210 13.66 20.68 33.22
CA ASN A 210 12.30 20.69 33.72
C ASN A 210 11.65 22.05 33.41
N VAL A 211 10.37 22.01 33.06
CA VAL A 211 9.56 23.19 32.76
C VAL A 211 8.27 23.08 33.57
N PHE A 212 7.96 24.13 34.33
CA PHE A 212 6.72 24.34 35.07
C PHE A 212 5.67 25.03 34.20
#